data_AF-A0A150G6X2-F1
#
_entry.id   AF-A0A150G6X2-F1
#
_cell.length_a   1.000
_cell.length_b   1.000
_cell.length_c   1.000
_cell.angle_alpha   90.00
_cell.angle_beta   90.00
_cell.angle_gamma   90.00
#
_symmetry.space_group_name_H-M   'P 1'
#
loop_
_entity.id
_entity.type
_entity.pdbx_description
1 polymer ?
#
loop_
_entity_poly.entity_id
_entity_poly.type
_entity_poly.pdbx_seq_one_letter_code
_entity_poly.pdbx_strand_id
1 'polypeptide(L)'
;MTVEEQDFIAPYKQARFAFIPVTDTVFYLMGSGEYDEVGLVEILRVIIQVLRDVLGKAPSSGLLLDKYAKLALIVDEVINEGLLEAVDKEAIKKGIKGKAPWE
;
A
#
# COMPACT_ATOMS: atom_id res chain seq x y z
N MET A 1 24.24 -2.28 4.80
CA MET A 1 23.45 -1.80 5.94
C MET A 1 22.02 -2.20 5.64
N THR A 2 21.64 -3.38 6.12
CA THR A 2 20.29 -3.92 5.98
C THR A 2 19.38 -2.99 6.77
N VAL A 3 18.49 -2.26 6.09
CA VAL A 3 17.43 -1.51 6.76
C VAL A 3 16.53 -2.57 7.37
N GLU A 4 16.67 -2.82 8.67
CA GLU A 4 15.74 -3.65 9.41
C GLU A 4 14.33 -3.08 9.16
N GLU A 5 13.44 -3.91 8.62
CA GLU A 5 12.04 -3.56 8.39
C GLU A 5 11.37 -3.39 9.76
N GLN A 6 11.51 -2.20 10.32
CA GLN A 6 10.98 -1.87 11.63
C GLN A 6 9.54 -1.40 11.45
N ASP A 7 8.61 -2.27 11.85
CA ASP A 7 7.18 -1.95 11.88
C ASP A 7 6.88 -1.12 13.13
N PHE A 8 6.15 -0.02 12.94
CA PHE A 8 5.75 0.83 14.05
C PHE A 8 4.23 0.89 14.14
N ILE A 9 3.75 0.67 15.37
CA ILE A 9 2.32 0.59 15.67
C ILE A 9 1.97 1.65 16.72
N ALA A 10 0.90 2.40 16.49
CA ALA A 10 0.40 3.38 17.45
C ALA A 10 -1.12 3.29 17.60
N PRO A 11 -1.66 3.17 18.83
CA PRO A 11 -3.10 3.24 19.06
C PRO A 11 -3.58 4.71 19.00
N TYR A 12 -4.68 4.95 18.29
CA TYR A 12 -5.38 6.25 18.29
C TYR A 12 -6.89 6.03 18.42
N LYS A 13 -7.43 6.25 19.62
CA LYS A 13 -8.84 5.95 19.97
C LYS A 13 -9.17 4.46 19.74
N GLN A 14 -10.19 4.14 18.94
CA GLN A 14 -10.56 2.77 18.56
C GLN A 14 -9.87 2.28 17.28
N ALA A 15 -8.94 3.09 16.73
CA ALA A 15 -8.20 2.76 15.52
C ALA A 15 -6.75 2.41 15.85
N ARG A 16 -6.18 1.53 15.04
CA ARG A 16 -4.80 1.11 15.04
C ARG A 16 -4.11 1.70 13.82
N PHE A 17 -2.88 2.16 14.02
CA PHE A 17 -2.01 2.63 12.95
C PHE A 17 -0.87 1.65 12.75
N ALA A 18 -0.59 1.32 11.49
CA ALA A 18 0.65 0.68 11.07
C ALA A 18 1.38 1.63 10.12
N PHE A 19 2.69 1.78 10.26
CA PHE A 19 3.49 2.53 9.31
C PHE A 19 4.84 1.88 9.03
N ILE A 20 5.26 1.98 7.77
CA ILE A 20 6.52 1.42 7.26
C ILE A 20 7.26 2.53 6.48
N PRO A 21 8.45 2.94 6.94
CA PRO A 21 9.29 3.86 6.19
C PRO A 21 9.91 3.15 4.98
N VAL A 22 9.82 3.78 3.80
CA VAL A 22 10.42 3.30 2.55
C VAL A 22 11.11 4.44 1.84
N THR A 23 12.43 4.36 1.73
CA THR A 23 13.30 5.40 1.16
C THR A 23 13.13 6.75 1.89
N ASP A 24 12.53 7.75 1.24
CA ASP A 24 12.24 9.09 1.75
C ASP A 24 10.74 9.33 2.04
N THR A 25 9.92 8.27 1.99
CA THR A 25 8.47 8.30 2.24
C THR A 25 8.12 7.39 3.42
N VAL A 26 7.02 7.71 4.12
CA VAL A 26 6.41 6.83 5.12
C VAL A 26 5.04 6.40 4.62
N PHE A 27 4.86 5.09 4.46
CA PHE A 27 3.55 4.51 4.17
C PHE A 27 2.84 4.25 5.50
N TYR A 28 1.56 4.59 5.59
CA TYR A 28 0.77 4.34 6.79
C TYR A 28 -0.63 3.83 6.42
N LEU A 29 -1.16 2.95 7.26
CA LEU A 29 -2.53 2.46 7.21
C LEU A 29 -3.17 2.63 8.58
N MET A 30 -4.46 2.95 8.54
CA MET A 30 -5.29 3.12 9.73
C MET A 30 -6.49 2.19 9.61
N GLY A 31 -6.69 1.32 10.60
CA GLY A 31 -7.83 0.41 10.65
C GLY A 31 -8.53 0.47 12.00
N SER A 32 -9.82 0.17 12.03
CA SER A 32 -10.63 0.07 13.26
C SER A 32 -11.46 -1.21 13.25
N GLY A 33 -11.94 -1.65 14.41
CA GLY A 33 -12.78 -2.86 14.51
C GLY A 33 -11.96 -4.15 14.43
N GLU A 34 -12.21 -4.97 13.40
CA GLU A 34 -11.64 -6.32 13.22
C GLU A 34 -10.19 -6.33 12.73
N TYR A 35 -9.69 -5.21 12.20
CA TYR A 35 -8.30 -5.09 11.78
C TYR A 35 -7.38 -5.00 13.00
N ASP A 36 -6.52 -6.01 13.17
CA ASP A 36 -5.44 -6.00 14.15
C ASP A 36 -4.16 -5.38 13.57
N GLU A 37 -3.17 -5.21 14.43
CA GLU A 37 -1.92 -4.51 14.11
C GLU A 37 -1.10 -5.30 13.07
N VAL A 38 -1.13 -6.62 13.17
CA VAL A 38 -0.41 -7.55 12.28
C VAL A 38 -1.02 -7.54 10.88
N GLY A 39 -2.35 -7.61 10.77
CA GLY A 39 -3.05 -7.55 9.50
C GLY A 39 -2.83 -6.22 8.78
N LEU A 40 -2.84 -5.10 9.52
CA LEU A 40 -2.54 -3.78 8.93
C LEU A 40 -1.11 -3.70 8.38
N VAL A 41 -0.14 -4.25 9.09
CA VAL A 41 1.25 -4.33 8.62
C VAL A 41 1.36 -5.21 7.37
N GLU A 42 0.68 -6.36 7.34
CA GLU A 42 0.74 -7.27 6.20
C GLU A 42 0.12 -6.67 4.94
N ILE A 43 -1.04 -6.00 5.07
CA ILE A 43 -1.67 -5.21 4.00
C ILE A 43 -0.69 -4.13 3.50
N LEU A 44 -0.07 -3.39 4.42
CA LEU A 44 0.88 -2.33 4.06
C LEU A 44 2.09 -2.87 3.31
N ARG A 45 2.62 -4.03 3.73
CA ARG A 45 3.72 -4.74 3.07
C ARG A 45 3.34 -5.17 1.66
N VAL A 46 2.13 -5.71 1.47
CA VAL A 46 1.63 -6.08 0.13
C VAL A 46 1.55 -4.85 -0.78
N ILE A 47 0.99 -3.74 -0.30
CA ILE A 47 0.91 -2.49 -1.08
C ILE A 47 2.31 -2.02 -1.49
N ILE A 48 3.26 -1.97 -0.55
CA ILE A 48 4.64 -1.56 -0.83
C ILE A 48 5.28 -2.49 -1.85
N GLN A 49 5.05 -3.81 -1.74
CA GLN A 49 5.61 -4.80 -2.64
C GLN A 49 5.03 -4.66 -4.07
N VAL A 50 3.72 -4.51 -4.19
CA VAL A 50 3.04 -4.25 -5.48
C VAL A 50 3.57 -2.95 -6.11
N LEU A 51 3.75 -1.90 -5.31
CA LEU A 51 4.32 -0.65 -5.80
C LEU A 51 5.76 -0.83 -6.30
N ARG A 52 6.60 -1.55 -5.55
CA ARG A 52 7.97 -1.91 -6.01
C ARG A 52 7.94 -2.65 -7.33
N ASP A 53 7.02 -3.59 -7.46
CA ASP A 53 6.84 -4.43 -8.64
C ASP A 53 6.34 -3.68 -9.88
N VAL A 54 5.46 -2.70 -9.70
CA VAL A 54 4.92 -1.88 -10.79
C VAL A 54 5.88 -0.75 -11.19
N LEU A 55 6.60 -0.19 -10.22
CA LEU A 55 7.56 0.89 -10.43
C LEU A 55 8.95 0.38 -10.85
N GLY A 56 9.25 -0.91 -10.62
CA GLY A 56 10.54 -1.55 -10.93
C GLY A 56 11.69 -1.12 -10.01
N LYS A 57 11.41 -0.31 -9.00
CA LYS A 57 12.36 0.20 -8.00
C LYS A 57 11.63 0.57 -6.70
N ALA A 58 12.38 0.80 -5.63
CA ALA A 58 11.81 1.23 -4.36
C ALA A 58 10.99 2.52 -4.52
N PRO A 59 9.76 2.59 -3.96
CA PRO A 59 8.94 3.79 -4.04
C PRO A 59 9.59 4.93 -3.26
N SER A 60 9.81 6.06 -3.94
CA SER A 60 10.27 7.31 -3.37
C SER A 60 9.28 8.43 -3.66
N SER A 61 9.30 9.47 -2.84
CA SER A 61 8.38 10.62 -2.90
C SER A 61 8.26 11.19 -4.33
N GLY A 62 9.39 11.41 -4.99
CA GLY A 62 9.42 11.92 -6.36
C GLY A 62 8.80 10.96 -7.39
N LEU A 63 8.99 9.65 -7.22
CA LEU A 63 8.46 8.64 -8.13
C LEU A 63 6.96 8.42 -7.93
N LEU A 64 6.50 8.48 -6.67
CA LEU A 64 5.09 8.36 -6.32
C LEU A 64 4.30 9.55 -6.88
N LEU A 65 4.86 10.76 -6.81
CA LEU A 65 4.25 11.96 -7.38
C LEU A 65 4.23 11.94 -8.91
N ASP A 66 5.32 11.50 -9.56
CA ASP A 66 5.39 11.37 -11.02
C ASP A 66 4.40 10.35 -11.60
N LYS A 67 4.05 9.33 -10.81
CA LYS A 67 3.14 8.23 -11.19
C LYS A 67 1.84 8.19 -10.38
N TYR A 68 1.42 9.33 -9.83
CA TYR A 68 0.30 9.39 -8.88
C TYR A 68 -1.00 8.75 -9.40
N ALA A 69 -1.39 9.04 -10.65
CA ALA A 69 -2.61 8.46 -11.24
C ALA A 69 -2.55 6.92 -11.29
N LYS A 70 -1.38 6.37 -11.61
CA LYS A 70 -1.18 4.92 -11.63
C LYS A 70 -1.17 4.33 -10.22
N LEU A 71 -0.64 5.07 -9.24
CA LEU A 71 -0.66 4.67 -7.85
C LEU A 71 -2.08 4.62 -7.28
N ALA A 72 -2.92 5.61 -7.58
CA ALA A 72 -4.32 5.62 -7.17
C ALA A 72 -5.06 4.36 -7.69
N LEU A 73 -4.86 4.01 -8.97
CA LEU A 73 -5.43 2.79 -9.54
C LEU A 73 -4.91 1.50 -8.87
N ILE A 74 -3.64 1.45 -8.49
CA ILE A 74 -3.09 0.30 -7.76
C ILE A 74 -3.75 0.17 -6.38
N VAL A 75 -3.85 1.28 -5.64
CA VAL A 75 -4.45 1.27 -4.30
C VAL A 75 -5.92 0.87 -4.37
N ASP A 76 -6.65 1.33 -5.39
CA ASP A 76 -8.07 1.00 -5.62
C ASP A 76 -8.30 -0.48 -5.96
N GLU A 77 -7.34 -1.15 -6.60
CA GLU A 77 -7.41 -2.61 -6.81
C GLU A 77 -7.02 -3.41 -5.57
N VAL A 78 -6.12 -2.88 -4.74
CA VAL A 78 -5.67 -3.58 -3.53
C VAL A 78 -6.68 -3.43 -2.39
N ILE A 79 -7.25 -2.24 -2.24
CA ILE A 79 -8.23 -1.89 -1.21
C ILE A 79 -9.48 -1.33 -1.87
N ASN A 80 -10.61 -2.01 -1.67
CA ASN A 80 -11.93 -1.54 -2.11
C ASN A 80 -12.85 -1.38 -0.90
N GLU A 81 -13.37 -0.17 -0.68
CA GLU A 81 -14.24 0.19 0.46
C GLU A 81 -13.69 -0.24 1.85
N GLY A 82 -12.37 -0.35 1.98
CA GLY A 82 -11.69 -0.78 3.22
C GLY A 82 -11.43 -2.28 3.33
N LEU A 83 -11.90 -3.08 2.38
CA LEU A 83 -11.61 -4.51 2.26
C LEU A 83 -10.39 -4.74 1.38
N LEU A 84 -9.52 -5.67 1.79
CA LEU A 84 -8.40 -6.13 0.97
C LEU A 84 -8.94 -7.06 -0.12
N GLU A 85 -8.92 -6.64 -1.39
CA GLU A 85 -9.44 -7.44 -2.50
C GLU A 85 -8.34 -8.19 -3.24
N ALA A 86 -7.35 -7.48 -3.79
CA ALA A 86 -6.29 -8.09 -4.58
C ALA A 86 -4.92 -7.93 -3.92
N VAL A 87 -4.31 -9.07 -3.56
CA VAL A 87 -2.90 -9.14 -3.11
C VAL A 87 -1.96 -9.65 -4.21
N ASP A 88 -2.51 -10.17 -5.30
CA ASP A 88 -1.74 -10.76 -6.39
C ASP A 88 -1.41 -9.73 -7.49
N LYS A 89 -0.14 -9.73 -7.91
CA LYS A 89 0.40 -8.80 -8.91
C LYS A 89 -0.25 -8.93 -10.29
N GLU A 90 -0.59 -10.15 -10.72
CA GLU A 90 -1.23 -10.38 -12.01
C GLU A 90 -2.70 -9.94 -11.97
N ALA A 91 -3.37 -10.17 -10.84
CA ALA A 91 -4.73 -9.67 -10.60
C ALA A 91 -4.77 -8.12 -10.66
N ILE A 92 -3.87 -7.45 -9.94
CA ILE A 92 -3.79 -5.98 -9.91
C ILE A 92 -3.45 -5.41 -11.29
N LYS A 93 -2.49 -6.01 -12.01
CA LYS A 93 -2.16 -5.58 -13.38
C LYS A 93 -3.31 -5.77 -14.36
N LYS A 94 -4.11 -6.83 -14.18
CA LYS A 94 -5.28 -7.09 -15.01
C LYS A 94 -6.42 -6.11 -14.70
N GLY A 95 -6.64 -5.81 -13.41
CA GLY A 95 -7.60 -4.79 -12.95
C GLY A 95 -7.27 -3.40 -13.48
N ILE A 96 -6.03 -2.94 -13.31
CA ILE A 96 -5.56 -1.64 -13.83
C ILE A 96 -5.63 -1.56 -15.36
N LYS A 97 -5.44 -2.67 -16.08
CA LYS A 97 -5.61 -2.69 -17.55
C LYS A 97 -7.08 -2.63 -17.98
N GLY A 98 -7.99 -3.05 -17.11
CA GLY A 98 -9.43 -3.01 -17.33
C GLY A 98 -10.04 -1.64 -17.02
N LYS A 99 -9.50 -0.94 -16.01
CA LYS A 99 -9.87 0.45 -15.68
C LYS A 99 -9.19 1.41 -16.66
N ALA A 100 -9.98 2.06 -17.50
CA ALA A 100 -9.45 3.04 -18.43
C ALA A 100 -8.99 4.29 -17.64
N PRO A 101 -8.13 5.17 -18.18
CA PRO A 101 -7.69 6.36 -17.46
C PRO A 101 -8.80 7.37 -17.14
N TRP A 102 -10.05 7.05 -17.50
CA TRP A 102 -11.25 7.85 -17.29
C TRP A 102 -12.51 7.02 -16.94
N GLU A 103 -12.39 5.71 -16.68
CA GLU A 103 -13.49 4.84 -16.20
C GLU A 103 -12.98 3.70 -15.31
#